data_AF-D2VCT6-F1
#
_entry.id   AF-D2VCT6-F1
#
_cell.length_a   1.000
_cell.length_b   1.000
_cell.length_c   1.000
_cell.angle_alpha   90.00
_cell.angle_beta   90.00
_cell.angle_gamma   90.00
#
_symmetry.space_group_name_H-M   'P 1'
#
loop_
_entity.id
_entity.type
_entity.pdbx_description
1 polymer ?
#
loop_
_entity_poly.entity_id
_entity_poly.type
_entity_poly.pdbx_seq_one_letter_code
_entity_poly.pdbx_strand_id
1 'polypeptide(L)'
;MSKRGVVVSQSMMTALILLLLLIVNFSNCIRVHFDLSYLENDESQRSCYSEGSSYVRGDISGFSSLPSCDATDNDKLLTLPPDSCSGTCQIYDVVNSLQIGIWKNQIIPTVQSMLSDLITVKSDYRMNNDTFLLDSANSLQSRCQYTTEYGVPIQSKYKTLTNETLSGVDLVVFVTMRPVSMVFKGSGMMCLSQSINGTKRPVMGLINISTNYFNSLNPRSRIMMILHMMVCIGIL
;
A
#
# COMPACT_ATOMS: atom_id res chain seq x y z
N MET A 1 28.21 -61.45 18.77
CA MET A 1 27.27 -60.37 18.36
C MET A 1 27.98 -59.03 18.51
N SER A 2 28.51 -58.47 17.42
CA SER A 2 29.26 -57.21 17.44
C SER A 2 28.34 -56.06 17.03
N LYS A 3 28.08 -55.12 17.96
CA LYS A 3 27.31 -53.91 17.71
C LYS A 3 28.22 -52.88 17.03
N ARG A 4 28.03 -52.66 15.72
CA ARG A 4 28.62 -51.52 15.02
C ARG A 4 27.79 -50.28 15.34
N GLY A 5 28.32 -49.41 16.19
CA GLY A 5 27.80 -48.06 16.39
C GLY A 5 28.13 -47.21 15.17
N VAL A 6 27.10 -46.67 14.51
CA VAL A 6 27.24 -45.67 13.45
C VAL A 6 27.61 -44.36 14.14
N VAL A 7 28.89 -44.01 14.11
CA VAL A 7 29.35 -42.67 14.52
C VAL A 7 29.05 -41.72 13.36
N VAL A 8 27.89 -41.07 13.41
CA VAL A 8 27.60 -39.94 12.53
C VAL A 8 28.50 -38.78 12.96
N SER A 9 29.45 -38.39 12.10
CA SER A 9 30.42 -37.34 12.47
C SER A 9 29.69 -36.01 12.63
N GLN A 10 30.01 -35.26 13.70
CA GLN A 10 29.48 -33.91 13.97
C GLN A 10 29.61 -32.97 12.75
N SER A 11 30.59 -33.20 11.86
CA SER A 11 30.76 -32.40 10.65
C SER A 11 29.60 -32.56 9.65
N MET A 12 29.01 -33.76 9.53
CA MET A 12 27.88 -34.00 8.63
C MET A 12 26.59 -33.35 9.15
N MET A 13 26.41 -33.32 10.47
CA MET A 13 25.26 -32.68 11.11
C MET A 13 25.34 -31.15 11.01
N THR A 14 26.55 -30.58 11.12
CA THR A 14 26.78 -29.13 10.95
C THR A 14 26.59 -28.69 9.49
N ALA A 15 27.06 -29.50 8.52
CA ALA A 15 26.84 -29.25 7.10
C ALA A 15 25.35 -29.37 6.70
N LEU A 16 24.60 -30.31 7.28
CA LEU A 16 23.17 -30.45 7.03
C LEU A 16 22.36 -29.28 7.61
N ILE A 17 22.74 -28.77 8.78
CA ILE A 17 22.14 -27.57 9.38
C ILE A 17 22.46 -26.32 8.55
N LEU A 18 23.70 -26.17 8.06
CA LEU A 18 24.07 -25.09 7.14
C LEU A 18 23.35 -25.22 5.79
N LEU A 19 23.18 -26.43 5.26
CA LEU A 19 22.43 -26.68 4.02
C LEU A 19 20.94 -26.41 4.21
N LEU A 20 20.36 -26.80 5.36
CA LEU A 20 18.98 -26.46 5.72
C LEU A 20 18.83 -24.94 5.92
N LEU A 21 19.77 -24.26 6.57
CA LEU A 21 19.78 -22.79 6.71
C LEU A 21 19.97 -22.08 5.36
N LEU A 22 20.73 -22.67 4.42
CA LEU A 22 20.89 -22.18 3.05
C LEU A 22 19.64 -22.46 2.18
N ILE A 23 18.91 -23.54 2.44
CA ILE A 23 17.63 -23.86 1.79
C ILE A 23 16.47 -23.02 2.39
N VAL A 24 16.61 -22.52 3.63
CA VAL A 24 15.57 -21.74 4.32
C VAL A 24 15.43 -20.30 3.84
N ASN A 25 16.34 -19.74 3.02
CA ASN A 25 16.29 -18.30 2.71
C ASN A 25 16.34 -17.91 1.22
N PHE A 26 15.65 -18.67 0.37
CA PHE A 26 14.94 -18.04 -0.75
C PHE A 26 13.45 -18.07 -0.44
N SER A 27 13.04 -17.36 0.61
CA SER A 27 11.61 -17.11 0.81
C SER A 27 11.12 -16.39 -0.45
N ASN A 28 10.37 -17.12 -1.26
CA ASN A 28 9.69 -16.62 -2.45
C ASN A 28 8.48 -15.76 -2.06
N CYS A 29 8.48 -15.13 -0.88
CA CYS A 29 7.39 -14.27 -0.44
C CYS A 29 7.26 -12.99 -1.28
N ILE A 30 6.06 -12.42 -1.31
CA ILE A 30 5.87 -11.06 -1.84
C ILE A 30 6.53 -10.04 -0.91
N ARG A 31 7.24 -9.07 -1.50
CA ARG A 31 7.88 -7.95 -0.79
C ARG A 31 7.09 -6.67 -1.07
N VAL A 32 6.26 -6.26 -0.12
CA VAL A 32 5.40 -5.07 -0.27
C VAL A 32 5.96 -3.90 0.51
N HIS A 33 6.14 -2.76 -0.15
CA HIS A 33 6.52 -1.49 0.46
C HIS A 33 5.29 -0.59 0.62
N PHE A 34 4.92 -0.26 1.86
CA PHE A 34 3.89 0.73 2.14
C PHE A 34 4.54 2.11 2.28
N ASP A 35 4.21 3.05 1.39
CA ASP A 35 4.63 4.44 1.51
C ASP A 35 3.58 5.23 2.31
N LEU A 36 4.01 5.70 3.49
CA LEU A 36 3.22 6.47 4.43
C LEU A 36 3.48 7.98 4.33
N SER A 37 4.25 8.46 3.37
CA SER A 37 4.61 9.88 3.24
C SER A 37 3.39 10.80 3.22
N TYR A 38 2.27 10.32 2.67
CA TYR A 38 1.02 11.08 2.61
C TYR A 38 0.25 11.14 3.94
N LEU A 39 0.61 10.30 4.90
CA LEU A 39 0.14 10.40 6.28
C LEU A 39 1.07 11.25 7.15
N GLU A 40 2.34 11.41 6.74
CA GLU A 40 3.36 12.03 7.57
C GLU A 40 3.55 13.51 7.29
N ASN A 41 3.58 13.91 6.02
CA ASN A 41 4.08 15.24 5.62
C ASN A 41 3.36 15.82 4.39
N ASP A 42 2.17 15.33 4.04
CA ASP A 42 1.48 15.84 2.84
C ASP A 42 0.64 17.08 3.14
N GLU A 43 1.33 18.21 3.30
CA GLU A 43 0.71 19.54 3.34
C GLU A 43 -0.09 19.87 2.06
N SER A 44 0.06 19.10 0.97
CA SER A 44 -0.62 19.33 -0.32
C SER A 44 -2.05 18.75 -0.43
N GLN A 45 -2.78 18.68 0.69
CA GLN A 45 -4.24 18.52 0.76
C GLN A 45 -4.83 17.09 0.61
N ARG A 46 -4.04 16.01 0.74
CA ARG A 46 -4.59 14.63 0.56
C ARG A 46 -4.78 13.81 1.84
N SER A 47 -4.32 14.31 2.97
CA SER A 47 -4.73 13.83 4.30
C SER A 47 -5.12 15.03 5.15
N CYS A 48 -6.02 14.82 6.10
CA CYS A 48 -6.45 15.87 7.02
C CYS A 48 -5.48 15.97 8.20
N TYR A 49 -4.84 17.13 8.42
CA TYR A 49 -3.90 17.36 9.52
C TYR A 49 -4.40 18.36 10.56
N SER A 50 -5.44 19.12 10.22
CA SER A 50 -6.08 20.10 11.10
C SER A 50 -7.57 20.15 10.82
N GLU A 51 -8.36 20.43 11.85
CA GLU A 51 -9.78 20.74 11.66
C GLU A 51 -9.94 22.03 10.86
N GLY A 52 -10.93 22.08 9.97
CA GLY A 52 -11.24 23.25 9.14
C GLY A 52 -10.33 23.44 7.92
N SER A 53 -9.22 22.69 7.79
CA SER A 53 -8.44 22.72 6.56
C SER A 53 -9.19 22.07 5.41
N SER A 54 -9.00 22.58 4.19
CA SER A 54 -9.55 21.93 3.01
C SER A 54 -8.69 20.75 2.56
N TYR A 55 -9.35 19.68 2.12
CA TYR A 55 -8.72 18.56 1.44
C TYR A 55 -9.30 18.42 0.02
N VAL A 56 -8.55 17.76 -0.85
CA VAL A 56 -8.92 17.53 -2.24
C VAL A 56 -8.85 16.04 -2.59
N ARG A 57 -9.80 15.61 -3.42
CA ARG A 57 -9.84 14.30 -4.08
C ARG A 57 -9.88 14.50 -5.58
N GLY A 58 -9.30 13.55 -6.31
CA GLY A 58 -9.31 13.62 -7.77
C GLY A 58 -8.21 14.45 -8.40
N ASP A 59 -8.49 14.82 -9.64
CA ASP A 59 -7.75 15.80 -10.41
C ASP A 59 -8.38 17.18 -10.23
N ILE A 60 -7.54 18.18 -10.07
CA ILE A 60 -7.97 19.58 -10.01
C ILE A 60 -7.72 20.30 -11.33
N SER A 61 -6.97 19.68 -12.24
CA SER A 61 -6.63 20.27 -13.53
C SER A 61 -7.90 20.39 -14.38
N GLY A 62 -8.24 21.62 -14.77
CA GLY A 62 -9.42 21.91 -15.60
C GLY A 62 -10.70 22.30 -14.85
N PHE A 63 -10.71 22.30 -13.51
CA PHE A 63 -11.85 22.80 -12.73
C PHE A 63 -11.62 24.25 -12.30
N SER A 64 -12.57 25.14 -12.62
CA SER A 64 -12.60 26.51 -12.09
C SER A 64 -13.02 26.56 -10.61
N SER A 65 -13.82 25.57 -10.18
CA SER A 65 -14.19 25.30 -8.79
C SER A 65 -14.54 23.82 -8.66
N LEU A 66 -14.03 23.13 -7.63
CA LEU A 66 -14.37 21.74 -7.36
C LEU A 66 -15.75 21.66 -6.68
N PRO A 67 -16.57 20.65 -6.99
CA PRO A 67 -17.78 20.39 -6.21
C PRO A 67 -17.39 20.02 -4.78
N SER A 68 -18.22 20.42 -3.81
CA SER A 68 -18.03 19.99 -2.42
C SER A 68 -18.34 18.51 -2.27
N CYS A 69 -17.48 17.78 -1.56
CA CYS A 69 -17.76 16.45 -1.04
C CYS A 69 -17.89 16.41 0.48
N ASP A 70 -18.10 17.57 1.11
CA ASP A 70 -18.54 17.61 2.48
C ASP A 70 -19.94 16.99 2.59
N ALA A 71 -20.09 16.13 3.58
CA ALA A 71 -21.33 15.46 3.93
C ALA A 71 -22.30 16.46 4.60
N THR A 72 -22.68 17.53 3.93
CA THR A 72 -23.63 18.53 4.47
C THR A 72 -25.09 18.18 4.19
N ASP A 73 -25.35 17.24 3.29
CA ASP A 73 -26.71 16.91 2.83
C ASP A 73 -26.92 15.39 2.84
N ASN A 74 -27.78 14.92 3.74
CA ASN A 74 -28.13 13.50 3.87
C ASN A 74 -28.85 12.95 2.61
N ASP A 75 -29.36 13.82 1.74
CA ASP A 75 -30.08 13.39 0.52
C ASP A 75 -29.16 13.18 -0.69
N LYS A 76 -27.90 13.67 -0.64
CA LYS A 76 -26.86 13.38 -1.66
C LYS A 76 -26.04 12.13 -1.32
N LEU A 77 -26.45 11.38 -0.29
CA LEU A 77 -25.78 10.21 0.26
C LEU A 77 -25.79 8.95 -0.61
N LEU A 78 -26.62 8.92 -1.63
CA LEU A 78 -26.90 7.72 -2.41
C LEU A 78 -26.18 7.70 -3.76
N THR A 79 -25.51 8.79 -4.14
CA THR A 79 -24.71 8.85 -5.36
C THR A 79 -23.23 8.70 -5.02
N LEU A 80 -22.50 7.93 -5.83
CA LEU A 80 -21.04 7.88 -5.78
C LEU A 80 -20.50 9.33 -5.73
N PRO A 81 -19.59 9.66 -4.79
CA PRO A 81 -19.05 11.01 -4.73
C PRO A 81 -18.42 11.37 -6.09
N PRO A 82 -18.48 12.65 -6.51
CA PRO A 82 -17.83 13.06 -7.74
C PRO A 82 -16.34 12.70 -7.68
N ASP A 83 -15.80 12.16 -8.78
CA ASP A 83 -14.42 11.67 -8.87
C ASP A 83 -13.38 12.74 -8.49
N SER A 84 -13.73 14.02 -8.64
CA SER A 84 -12.93 15.16 -8.21
C SER A 84 -13.77 16.12 -7.37
N CYS A 85 -13.32 16.41 -6.15
CA CYS A 85 -14.05 17.21 -5.18
C CYS A 85 -13.12 17.83 -4.13
N SER A 86 -13.59 18.88 -3.46
CA SER A 86 -12.96 19.43 -2.26
C SER A 86 -13.87 19.27 -1.05
N GLY A 87 -13.29 19.09 0.13
CA GLY A 87 -14.03 19.12 1.38
C GLY A 87 -13.25 19.83 2.48
N THR A 88 -13.80 19.77 3.68
CA THR A 88 -13.34 20.41 4.91
C THR A 88 -13.12 19.35 5.96
N CYS A 89 -11.90 19.25 6.45
CA CYS A 89 -11.52 18.29 7.48
C CYS A 89 -12.29 18.54 8.77
N GLN A 90 -12.99 17.51 9.27
CA GLN A 90 -13.57 17.53 10.60
C GLN A 90 -12.56 17.02 11.62
N ILE A 91 -12.79 17.29 12.91
CA ILE A 91 -11.87 16.86 13.98
C ILE A 91 -11.58 15.36 13.97
N TYR A 92 -12.56 14.53 13.60
CA TYR A 92 -12.40 13.07 13.51
C TYR A 92 -11.71 12.58 12.23
N ASP A 93 -11.49 13.48 11.26
CA ASP A 93 -10.77 13.17 10.03
C ASP A 93 -9.26 13.41 10.19
N VAL A 94 -8.86 14.16 11.23
CA VAL A 94 -7.47 14.56 11.48
C VAL A 94 -6.58 13.37 11.78
N VAL A 95 -5.56 13.22 10.95
CA VAL A 95 -4.44 12.30 11.08
C VAL A 95 -3.42 12.91 12.04
N ASN A 96 -3.15 12.23 13.15
CA ASN A 96 -2.17 12.68 14.15
C ASN A 96 -1.00 11.70 14.31
N SER A 97 0.03 12.14 15.03
CA SER A 97 1.26 11.37 15.26
C SER A 97 1.02 10.02 15.93
N LEU A 98 0.02 9.93 16.83
CA LEU A 98 -0.34 8.66 17.47
C LEU A 98 -0.87 7.65 16.45
N GLN A 99 -1.74 8.09 15.53
CA GLN A 99 -2.28 7.23 14.48
C GLN A 99 -1.20 6.81 13.49
N ILE A 100 -0.31 7.71 13.09
CA ILE A 100 0.86 7.39 12.26
C ILE A 100 1.74 6.34 12.97
N GLY A 101 1.92 6.46 14.28
CA GLY A 101 2.62 5.47 15.10
C GLY A 101 1.96 4.09 15.08
N ILE A 102 0.63 4.02 15.12
CA ILE A 102 -0.13 2.76 15.00
C ILE A 102 0.11 2.12 13.62
N TRP A 103 0.10 2.92 12.56
CA TRP A 103 0.42 2.43 11.22
C TRP A 103 1.82 1.82 11.14
N LYS A 104 2.84 2.60 11.54
CA LYS A 104 4.25 2.20 11.47
C LYS A 104 4.58 0.98 12.32
N ASN A 105 4.06 0.94 13.55
CA ASN A 105 4.53 -0.01 14.55
C ASN A 105 3.64 -1.25 14.70
N GLN A 106 2.40 -1.21 14.22
CA GLN A 106 1.45 -2.31 14.41
C GLN A 106 0.86 -2.79 13.09
N ILE A 107 0.24 -1.89 12.32
CA ILE A 107 -0.56 -2.30 11.16
C ILE A 107 0.34 -2.76 10.01
N ILE A 108 1.29 -1.93 9.58
CA ILE A 108 2.16 -2.25 8.44
C ILE A 108 3.01 -3.51 8.69
N PRO A 109 3.72 -3.65 9.82
CA PRO A 109 4.50 -4.86 10.07
C PRO A 109 3.65 -6.12 10.08
N THR A 110 2.45 -6.04 10.66
CA THR A 110 1.54 -7.20 10.73
C THR A 110 1.00 -7.58 9.36
N VAL A 111 0.55 -6.60 8.57
CA VAL A 111 0.04 -6.84 7.21
C VAL A 111 1.16 -7.37 6.32
N GLN A 112 2.37 -6.81 6.39
CA GLN A 112 3.52 -7.30 5.64
C GLN A 112 3.86 -8.75 5.98
N SER A 113 3.92 -9.09 7.28
CA SER A 113 4.15 -10.47 7.72
C SER A 113 3.09 -11.41 7.15
N MET A 114 1.80 -11.06 7.28
CA MET A 114 0.72 -11.89 6.77
C MET A 114 0.79 -12.07 5.25
N LEU A 115 1.05 -11.00 4.49
CA LEU A 115 1.20 -11.10 3.04
C LEU A 115 2.41 -11.95 2.65
N SER A 116 3.53 -11.81 3.34
CA SER A 116 4.73 -12.60 3.09
C SER A 116 4.51 -14.09 3.39
N ASP A 117 3.71 -14.43 4.40
CA ASP A 117 3.37 -15.81 4.74
C ASP A 117 2.35 -16.42 3.76
N LEU A 118 1.41 -15.61 3.26
CA LEU A 118 0.29 -16.09 2.43
C LEU A 118 0.57 -16.07 0.93
N ILE A 119 1.48 -15.21 0.46
CA ILE A 119 1.66 -14.95 -0.97
C ILE A 119 3.09 -15.24 -1.38
N THR A 120 3.23 -16.24 -2.25
CA THR A 120 4.50 -16.55 -2.91
C THR A 120 4.55 -16.01 -4.33
N VAL A 121 5.65 -15.35 -4.67
CA VAL A 121 6.03 -14.90 -6.00
C VAL A 121 7.14 -15.82 -6.52
N LYS A 122 6.89 -16.52 -7.63
CA LYS A 122 7.94 -17.31 -8.28
C LYS A 122 9.09 -16.39 -8.68
N SER A 123 10.33 -16.89 -8.58
CA SER A 123 11.56 -16.16 -8.91
C SER A 123 11.47 -15.40 -10.23
N ASP A 124 10.96 -16.07 -11.26
CA ASP A 124 10.90 -15.55 -12.63
C ASP A 124 9.86 -14.44 -12.80
N TYR A 125 8.99 -14.21 -11.82
CA TYR A 125 8.02 -13.13 -11.83
C TYR A 125 8.36 -12.02 -10.84
N ARG A 126 9.47 -12.13 -10.09
CA ARG A 126 9.90 -11.10 -9.15
C ARG A 126 10.37 -9.85 -9.88
N MET A 127 10.23 -8.72 -9.20
CA MET A 127 10.93 -7.52 -9.64
C MET A 127 12.43 -7.76 -9.49
N ASN A 128 13.18 -7.51 -10.56
CA ASN A 128 14.64 -7.59 -10.52
C ASN A 128 15.17 -6.57 -9.51
N ASN A 129 16.16 -6.97 -8.71
CA ASN A 129 16.64 -6.19 -7.57
C ASN A 129 17.14 -4.77 -7.95
N ASP A 130 17.47 -4.53 -9.22
CA ASP A 130 18.15 -3.30 -9.64
C ASP A 130 17.26 -2.35 -10.46
N THR A 131 16.00 -2.70 -10.72
CA THR A 131 15.18 -1.92 -11.66
C THR A 131 13.71 -2.00 -11.29
N PHE A 132 13.27 -1.08 -10.42
CA PHE A 132 11.87 -0.68 -10.41
C PHE A 132 11.64 0.22 -11.64
N LEU A 133 11.52 -0.42 -12.82
CA LEU A 133 11.35 0.24 -14.11
C LEU A 133 9.95 0.84 -14.22
N LEU A 134 9.81 2.09 -13.79
CA LEU A 134 8.57 2.87 -13.87
C LEU A 134 8.47 3.70 -15.16
N ASP A 135 8.89 3.17 -16.31
CA ASP A 135 8.61 3.80 -17.62
C ASP A 135 7.12 4.11 -17.81
N SER A 136 6.24 3.33 -17.16
CA SER A 136 4.80 3.51 -17.16
C SER A 136 4.22 4.37 -16.02
N ALA A 137 5.01 4.83 -15.03
CA ALA A 137 4.57 5.93 -14.13
C ALA A 137 4.92 7.33 -14.67
N ASN A 138 5.78 7.39 -15.69
CA ASN A 138 6.07 8.62 -16.44
C ASN A 138 5.03 8.91 -17.53
N SER A 139 4.16 7.94 -17.86
CA SER A 139 3.01 8.21 -18.72
C SER A 139 1.91 8.91 -17.90
N LEU A 140 1.37 10.00 -18.43
CA LEU A 140 0.26 10.79 -17.86
C LEU A 140 -1.07 10.00 -17.74
N GLN A 141 -1.06 8.69 -17.94
CA GLN A 141 -2.23 7.80 -17.98
C GLN A 141 -2.28 6.79 -16.82
N SER A 142 -1.41 6.91 -15.81
CA SER A 142 -1.50 6.02 -14.64
C SER A 142 -2.77 6.33 -13.82
N ARG A 143 -3.57 5.30 -13.51
CA ARG A 143 -4.91 5.43 -12.88
C ARG A 143 -4.92 6.12 -11.50
N CYS A 144 -3.76 6.20 -10.86
CA CYS A 144 -3.59 6.87 -9.58
C CYS A 144 -2.97 8.27 -9.69
N GLN A 145 -2.50 8.68 -10.87
CA GLN A 145 -2.16 10.08 -11.10
C GLN A 145 -3.44 10.77 -11.58
N TYR A 146 -3.92 11.74 -10.79
CA TYR A 146 -4.81 12.81 -11.26
C TYR A 146 -5.97 12.36 -12.18
N THR A 147 -6.61 11.23 -11.93
CA THR A 147 -7.69 10.72 -12.81
C THR A 147 -8.86 10.10 -12.06
N THR A 148 -8.75 9.93 -10.74
CA THR A 148 -9.80 9.31 -9.91
C THR A 148 -9.83 9.91 -8.52
N GLU A 149 -10.94 9.71 -7.81
CA GLU A 149 -11.20 9.96 -6.37
C GLU A 149 -9.99 9.68 -5.43
N TYR A 150 -9.08 8.83 -5.91
CA TYR A 150 -7.97 8.20 -5.22
C TYR A 150 -6.59 8.77 -5.59
N GLY A 151 -6.52 9.77 -6.47
CA GLY A 151 -5.25 10.22 -7.02
C GLY A 151 -4.21 10.61 -5.94
N VAL A 152 -2.96 10.25 -6.15
CA VAL A 152 -1.78 10.80 -5.44
C VAL A 152 -0.67 11.10 -6.44
N PRO A 153 0.06 12.22 -6.28
CA PRO A 153 1.18 12.54 -7.14
C PRO A 153 2.34 11.56 -6.89
N ILE A 154 2.50 10.54 -7.74
CA ILE A 154 3.63 9.60 -7.62
C ILE A 154 4.95 10.40 -7.55
N GLN A 155 5.63 10.32 -6.40
CA GLN A 155 6.85 11.09 -6.13
C GLN A 155 7.95 10.75 -7.12
N SER A 156 8.81 11.73 -7.43
CA SER A 156 9.92 11.57 -8.37
C SER A 156 10.85 10.41 -8.02
N LYS A 157 11.05 10.11 -6.72
CA LYS A 157 11.86 8.97 -6.25
C LYS A 157 11.37 7.61 -6.78
N TYR A 158 10.09 7.47 -7.11
CA TYR A 158 9.56 6.27 -7.74
C TYR A 158 9.80 6.29 -9.26
N LYS A 159 9.92 7.45 -9.89
CA LYS A 159 10.04 7.60 -11.34
C LYS A 159 11.46 7.37 -11.88
N THR A 160 12.44 7.12 -11.01
CA THR A 160 13.87 6.98 -11.36
C THR A 160 14.35 5.53 -11.26
N LEU A 161 15.16 5.10 -12.23
CA LEU A 161 15.59 3.71 -12.43
C LEU A 161 16.47 3.12 -11.32
N THR A 162 17.12 3.95 -10.51
CA THR A 162 18.18 3.53 -9.56
C THR A 162 17.82 3.82 -8.10
N ASN A 163 16.55 3.70 -7.72
CA ASN A 163 16.18 3.90 -6.32
C ASN A 163 16.53 2.65 -5.49
N GLU A 164 17.69 2.67 -4.82
CA GLU A 164 18.15 1.60 -3.91
C GLU A 164 17.11 1.26 -2.84
N THR A 165 16.30 2.23 -2.41
CA THR A 165 15.23 2.05 -1.41
C THR A 165 14.13 1.10 -1.86
N LEU A 166 14.00 0.87 -3.17
CA LEU A 166 13.01 -0.04 -3.76
C LEU A 166 13.65 -1.31 -4.31
N SER A 167 14.94 -1.52 -4.03
CA SER A 167 15.61 -2.77 -4.39
C SER A 167 14.89 -3.94 -3.71
N GLY A 168 14.48 -4.89 -4.53
CA GLY A 168 13.74 -6.06 -4.06
C GLY A 168 12.34 -5.77 -3.54
N VAL A 169 11.70 -4.69 -3.95
CA VAL A 169 10.25 -4.48 -3.72
C VAL A 169 9.47 -5.02 -4.91
N ASP A 170 8.48 -5.88 -4.65
CA ASP A 170 7.60 -6.43 -5.69
C ASP A 170 6.36 -5.54 -5.92
N LEU A 171 5.97 -4.75 -4.92
CA LEU A 171 4.80 -3.87 -4.97
C LEU A 171 4.97 -2.66 -4.04
N VAL A 172 4.66 -1.47 -4.54
CA VAL A 172 4.52 -0.25 -3.73
C VAL A 172 3.04 0.05 -3.49
N VAL A 173 2.67 0.34 -2.24
CA VAL A 173 1.31 0.76 -1.87
C VAL A 173 1.36 2.12 -1.20
N PHE A 174 0.74 3.12 -1.82
CA PHE A 174 0.57 4.43 -1.20
C PHE A 174 -0.61 4.40 -0.24
N VAL A 175 -0.40 4.93 0.97
CA VAL A 175 -1.45 5.02 1.99
C VAL A 175 -1.88 6.47 2.14
N THR A 176 -3.18 6.72 1.97
CA THR A 176 -3.81 8.02 2.25
C THR A 176 -4.92 7.86 3.27
N MET A 177 -5.18 8.91 4.05
CA MET A 177 -6.29 8.94 5.00
C MET A 177 -7.08 10.22 4.85
N ARG A 178 -8.24 10.10 4.21
CA ARG A 178 -9.14 11.22 3.91
C ARG A 178 -10.59 10.75 3.88
N PRO A 179 -11.56 11.66 4.12
CA PRO A 179 -12.97 11.31 4.01
C PRO A 179 -13.30 10.79 2.60
N VAL A 180 -14.08 9.71 2.52
CA VAL A 180 -14.42 9.05 1.26
C VAL A 180 -15.87 9.34 0.91
N SER A 181 -16.81 8.76 1.64
CA SER A 181 -18.21 9.20 1.68
C SER A 181 -18.83 8.65 2.97
N MET A 182 -20.11 8.92 3.21
CA MET A 182 -20.78 8.25 4.33
C MET A 182 -20.95 6.73 4.09
N VAL A 183 -20.96 6.28 2.83
CA VAL A 183 -21.20 4.87 2.45
C VAL A 183 -19.88 4.08 2.31
N PHE A 184 -18.86 4.67 1.70
CA PHE A 184 -17.56 4.02 1.53
C PHE A 184 -16.63 4.39 2.68
N LYS A 185 -16.04 3.39 3.32
CA LYS A 185 -15.15 3.58 4.48
C LYS A 185 -13.67 3.51 4.14
N GLY A 186 -13.35 2.97 2.98
CA GLY A 186 -12.03 2.96 2.37
C GLY A 186 -12.08 2.31 0.99
N SER A 187 -10.98 2.36 0.27
CA SER A 187 -10.81 1.81 -1.06
C SER A 187 -9.38 1.35 -1.29
N GLY A 188 -9.21 0.39 -2.19
CA GLY A 188 -7.94 -0.05 -2.74
C GLY A 188 -8.01 -0.05 -4.25
N MET A 189 -6.98 0.48 -4.91
CA MET A 189 -6.93 0.58 -6.37
C MET A 189 -5.54 0.23 -6.89
N MET A 190 -5.49 -0.59 -7.95
CA MET A 190 -4.28 -0.79 -8.73
C MET A 190 -3.96 0.47 -9.55
N CYS A 191 -2.81 1.05 -9.30
CA CYS A 191 -2.31 2.23 -10.00
C CYS A 191 -1.59 1.85 -11.29
N LEU A 192 -0.75 0.84 -11.19
CA LEU A 192 0.10 0.42 -12.28
C LEU A 192 0.35 -1.08 -12.24
N SER A 193 0.46 -1.63 -13.44
CA SER A 193 0.91 -2.98 -13.67
C SER A 193 2.05 -3.02 -14.67
N GLN A 194 2.93 -3.99 -14.52
CA GLN A 194 4.08 -4.21 -15.38
C GLN A 194 4.04 -5.64 -15.94
N SER A 195 4.51 -5.81 -17.18
CA SER A 195 4.72 -7.14 -17.75
C SER A 195 6.07 -7.66 -17.29
N ILE A 196 6.07 -8.73 -16.51
CA ILE A 196 7.27 -9.43 -16.05
C ILE A 196 7.20 -10.83 -16.64
N ASN A 197 8.14 -11.18 -17.52
CA ASN A 197 8.16 -12.44 -18.24
C ASN A 197 6.81 -12.81 -18.89
N GLY A 198 6.22 -11.83 -19.57
CA GLY A 198 4.95 -11.99 -20.28
C GLY A 198 3.69 -11.99 -19.40
N THR A 199 3.85 -11.91 -18.07
CA THR A 199 2.72 -11.85 -17.13
C THR A 199 2.55 -10.44 -16.61
N LYS A 200 1.35 -9.88 -16.77
CA LYS A 200 1.00 -8.55 -16.25
C LYS A 200 0.71 -8.66 -14.75
N ARG A 201 1.45 -7.93 -13.92
CA ARG A 201 1.33 -7.95 -12.46
C ARG A 201 1.14 -6.54 -11.89
N PRO A 202 0.36 -6.36 -10.81
CA PRO A 202 0.33 -5.08 -10.11
C PRO A 202 1.70 -4.80 -9.49
N VAL A 203 2.26 -3.62 -9.78
CA VAL A 203 3.52 -3.15 -9.18
C VAL A 203 3.31 -1.92 -8.32
N MET A 204 2.16 -1.26 -8.45
CA MET A 204 1.80 -0.12 -7.65
C MET A 204 0.31 -0.09 -7.36
N GLY A 205 -0.03 0.16 -6.11
CA GLY A 205 -1.39 0.36 -5.65
C GLY A 205 -1.52 1.57 -4.75
N LEU A 206 -2.75 1.94 -4.47
CA LEU A 206 -3.08 2.94 -3.48
C LEU A 206 -4.25 2.45 -2.65
N ILE A 207 -4.17 2.72 -1.36
CA ILE A 207 -5.28 2.59 -0.44
C ILE A 207 -5.65 3.97 0.12
N ASN A 208 -6.95 4.21 0.22
CA ASN A 208 -7.50 5.37 0.90
C ASN A 208 -8.47 4.91 1.98
N ILE A 209 -8.39 5.50 3.16
CA ILE A 209 -9.20 5.08 4.31
C ILE A 209 -9.75 6.30 5.04
N SER A 210 -11.04 6.25 5.42
CA SER A 210 -11.61 7.26 6.31
C SER A 210 -11.01 7.15 7.71
N THR A 211 -10.39 8.23 8.19
CA THR A 211 -9.75 8.29 9.52
C THR A 211 -10.72 7.95 10.65
N ASN A 212 -11.90 8.58 10.65
CA ASN A 212 -12.94 8.32 11.65
C ASN A 212 -13.32 6.84 11.72
N TYR A 213 -13.58 6.22 10.56
CA TYR A 213 -13.93 4.82 10.52
C TYR A 213 -12.76 3.94 11.01
N PHE A 214 -11.55 4.15 10.49
CA PHE A 214 -10.37 3.39 10.89
C PHE A 214 -10.13 3.42 12.41
N ASN A 215 -10.33 4.58 13.02
CA ASN A 215 -10.17 4.76 14.45
C ASN A 215 -11.22 4.01 15.27
N SER A 216 -12.45 3.89 14.77
CA SER A 216 -13.50 3.12 15.44
C SER A 216 -13.31 1.60 15.40
N LEU A 217 -12.46 1.10 14.50
CA LEU A 217 -12.13 -0.32 14.40
C LEU A 217 -11.18 -0.78 15.51
N ASN A 218 -11.38 -2.02 15.97
CA ASN A 218 -10.38 -2.73 16.77
C ASN A 218 -9.14 -3.10 15.93
N PRO A 219 -7.99 -3.44 16.54
CA PRO A 219 -6.75 -3.73 15.81
C PRO A 219 -6.88 -4.80 14.73
N ARG A 220 -7.60 -5.90 15.00
CA ARG A 220 -7.82 -6.98 14.04
C ARG A 220 -8.62 -6.50 12.83
N SER A 221 -9.68 -5.74 13.06
CA SER A 221 -10.52 -5.18 11.99
C SER A 221 -9.76 -4.16 11.14
N ARG A 222 -8.84 -3.38 11.72
CA ARG A 222 -7.94 -2.50 10.96
C ARG A 222 -7.05 -3.29 10.01
N ILE A 223 -6.40 -4.34 10.49
CA ILE A 223 -5.55 -5.23 9.67
C ILE A 223 -6.36 -5.86 8.54
N MET A 224 -7.54 -6.41 8.85
CA MET A 224 -8.43 -7.04 7.86
C MET A 224 -8.92 -6.04 6.81
N MET A 225 -9.17 -4.78 7.20
CA MET A 225 -9.50 -3.72 6.26
C MET A 225 -8.35 -3.48 5.29
N ILE A 226 -7.10 -3.42 5.76
CA ILE A 226 -5.95 -3.25 4.85
C ILE A 226 -5.83 -4.45 3.92
N LEU A 227 -5.90 -5.67 4.44
CA LEU A 227 -5.86 -6.89 3.63
C LEU A 227 -6.96 -6.93 2.57
N HIS A 228 -8.18 -6.50 2.90
CA HIS A 228 -9.27 -6.37 1.93
C HIS A 228 -8.91 -5.38 0.82
N MET A 229 -8.33 -4.22 1.14
CA MET A 229 -7.89 -3.27 0.12
C MET A 229 -6.74 -3.82 -0.74
N MET A 230 -5.89 -4.69 -0.19
CA MET A 230 -4.86 -5.40 -0.96
C MET A 230 -5.47 -6.39 -1.97
N VAL A 231 -6.60 -7.03 -1.65
CA VAL A 231 -7.39 -7.82 -2.62
C VAL A 231 -7.86 -6.91 -3.76
N CYS A 232 -8.39 -5.72 -3.46
CA CYS A 232 -8.85 -4.76 -4.47
C CYS A 232 -7.72 -4.26 -5.40
N ILE A 233 -6.48 -4.22 -4.92
CA ILE A 233 -5.30 -3.91 -5.76
C ILE A 233 -4.94 -5.09 -6.69
N GLY A 234 -5.46 -6.29 -6.44
CA GLY A 234 -5.26 -7.49 -7.27
C GLY A 234 -4.08 -8.36 -6.84
N ILE A 235 -3.78 -8.38 -5.53
CA ILE A 235 -2.62 -9.08 -4.96
C ILE A 235 -2.98 -10.45 -4.39
N LEU A 236 -4.22 -10.59 -3.90
CA LEU A 236 -4.84 -11.81 -3.36
C LEU A 236 -5.94 -12.26 -4.32
#